data_AF-A0A0F9LYG8-F1
#
_entry.id   AF-A0A0F9LYG8-F1
#
_cell.length_a   1.000
_cell.length_b   1.000
_cell.length_c   1.000
_cell.angle_alpha   90.00
_cell.angle_beta   90.00
_cell.angle_gamma   90.00
#
_symmetry.space_group_name_H-M   'P 1'
#
loop_
_entity.id
_entity.type
_entity.pdbx_description
1 polymer ?
#
loop_
_entity_poly.entity_id
_entity_poly.type
_entity_poly.pdbx_seq_one_letter_code
_entity_poly.pdbx_strand_id
1 'polypeptide(L)' 'MKKNYNNKMMSSTDEKVEKKTKRSYTFPKEGITIKADSLEEAQKELEKRQSSDK' A
#
# COMPACT_ATOMS: atom_id res chain seq x y z
N MET A 1 19.19 -27.74 -40.25
CA MET A 1 19.03 -27.73 -38.78
C MET A 1 18.97 -26.28 -38.31
N LYS A 2 17.81 -25.77 -37.85
CA LYS A 2 17.68 -24.40 -37.30
C LYS A 2 17.67 -24.47 -35.77
N LYS A 3 18.65 -23.85 -35.12
CA LYS A 3 18.68 -23.69 -33.66
C LYS A 3 18.07 -22.33 -33.32
N ASN A 4 16.83 -22.33 -32.82
CA ASN A 4 16.18 -21.11 -32.34
C ASN A 4 16.56 -20.91 -30.87
N TYR A 5 17.59 -20.11 -30.61
CA TYR A 5 17.91 -19.63 -29.27
C TYR A 5 16.85 -18.61 -28.83
N ASN A 6 15.78 -19.07 -28.18
CA ASN A 6 14.90 -18.21 -27.40
C ASN A 6 15.61 -17.86 -26.09
N ASN A 7 16.55 -16.92 -26.13
CA ASN A 7 17.10 -16.33 -24.92
C ASN A 7 16.07 -15.34 -24.35
N LYS A 8 15.02 -15.86 -23.70
CA LYS A 8 14.13 -15.04 -22.89
C LYS A 8 14.89 -14.68 -21.61
N MET A 9 15.55 -13.52 -21.61
CA MET A 9 16.05 -12.89 -20.40
C MET A 9 14.85 -12.70 -19.45
N MET A 10 14.79 -13.46 -18.35
CA MET A 10 13.86 -13.21 -17.26
C MET A 10 14.31 -11.94 -16.55
N SER A 11 13.85 -10.78 -17.01
CA SER A 11 13.84 -9.57 -16.20
C SER A 11 12.62 -9.62 -15.31
N SER A 12 12.78 -10.20 -14.12
CA SER A 12 11.92 -9.89 -12.98
C SER A 12 12.76 -10.09 -11.74
N THR A 13 13.52 -9.06 -11.38
CA THR A 13 13.77 -8.79 -9.97
C THR A 13 12.38 -8.59 -9.38
N ASP A 14 11.76 -9.67 -8.93
CA ASP A 14 10.61 -9.62 -8.04
C ASP A 14 11.15 -8.99 -6.75
N GLU A 15 11.27 -7.66 -6.76
CA GLU A 15 11.25 -6.90 -5.53
C GLU A 15 9.95 -7.33 -4.88
N LYS A 16 10.06 -8.25 -3.91
CA LYS A 16 8.95 -8.71 -3.09
C LYS A 16 8.35 -7.47 -2.46
N VAL A 17 7.37 -6.87 -3.13
CA VAL A 17 6.49 -5.89 -2.54
C VAL A 17 5.68 -6.71 -1.55
N GLU A 18 6.20 -6.82 -0.32
CA GLU A 18 5.45 -7.32 0.81
C GLU A 18 4.15 -6.53 0.82
N LYS A 19 3.06 -7.17 0.40
CA LYS A 19 1.72 -6.62 0.54
C LYS A 19 1.47 -6.54 2.04
N LYS A 20 1.90 -5.43 2.65
CA LYS A 20 1.63 -5.13 4.05
C LYS A 20 0.12 -5.18 4.19
N THR A 21 -0.34 -6.10 5.03
CA THR A 21 -1.76 -6.25 5.29
C THR A 21 -2.20 -5.00 6.04
N LYS A 22 -2.91 -4.11 5.35
CA LYS A 22 -3.41 -2.87 5.95
C LYS A 22 -4.24 -3.20 7.19
N ARG A 23 -3.90 -2.57 8.31
CA ARG A 23 -4.61 -2.73 9.58
C ARG A 23 -5.71 -1.68 9.68
N SER A 24 -6.86 -2.07 10.23
CA SER A 24 -7.97 -1.14 10.42
C SER A 24 -7.80 -0.43 11.76
N TYR A 25 -7.83 0.90 11.74
CA TYR A 25 -7.73 1.78 12.89
C TYR A 25 -9.01 2.60 13.02
N THR A 26 -9.73 2.41 14.12
CA THR A 26 -10.99 3.10 14.38
C THR A 26 -10.74 4.29 15.30
N PHE A 27 -11.23 5.46 14.89
CA PHE A 27 -11.17 6.72 15.62
C PHE A 27 -12.58 7.05 16.14
N PRO A 28 -12.95 6.61 17.35
CA PRO A 28 -14.32 6.72 17.85
C PRO A 28 -14.78 8.17 18.05
N LYS A 29 -13.85 9.08 18.34
CA LYS A 29 -14.14 10.51 18.49
C LYS A 29 -14.70 11.14 17.21
N GLU A 30 -14.17 10.72 16.07
CA GLU A 30 -14.58 11.21 14.74
C GLU A 30 -15.63 10.28 14.09
N GLY A 31 -15.85 9.09 14.66
CA GLY A 31 -16.72 8.06 14.08
C GLY A 31 -16.17 7.42 12.80
N ILE A 32 -14.86 7.50 12.56
CA ILE A 32 -14.22 7.08 11.29
C ILE A 32 -13.33 5.86 11.50
N THR A 33 -13.28 4.96 10.51
CA THR A 33 -12.28 3.89 10.44
C THR A 33 -11.37 4.09 9.23
N ILE A 34 -10.05 4.00 9.45
CA ILE A 34 -9.01 4.20 8.45
C ILE A 34 -8.18 2.93 8.31
N LYS A 35 -7.88 2.53 7.07
CA LYS A 35 -7.03 1.36 6.78
C LYS A 35 -5.63 1.83 6.40
N ALA A 36 -4.67 1.60 7.28
CA ALA A 36 -3.30 2.05 7.11
C ALA A 36 -2.30 0.97 7.54
N ASP A 37 -1.03 1.14 7.19
CA ASP A 37 0.02 0.22 7.62
C ASP A 37 0.47 0.49 9.06
N SER A 38 0.29 1.72 9.55
CA SER A 38 0.64 2.14 10.91
C SER A 38 -0.39 3.10 11.53
N LEU A 39 -0.35 3.24 12.86
CA LEU A 39 -1.15 4.24 13.58
C LEU A 39 -0.84 5.67 13.13
N GLU A 40 0.44 5.98 12.89
CA GLU A 40 0.89 7.32 12.47
C GLU A 40 0.35 7.67 11.08
N GLU A 41 0.33 6.70 10.16
CA GLU A 41 -0.24 6.88 8.83
C GLU A 41 -1.76 7.07 8.90
N ALA A 42 -2.45 6.32 9.77
CA ALA A 42 -3.88 6.49 10.01
C ALA A 42 -4.21 7.88 10.60
N GLN A 43 -3.37 8.40 11.50
CA GLN A 43 -3.51 9.75 12.07
C GLN A 43 -3.32 10.84 11.01
N LYS A 44 -2.29 10.74 10.16
CA LYS A 44 -2.07 11.68 9.05
C LYS A 44 -3.25 11.69 8.08
N GLU A 45 -3.86 10.53 7.81
CA GLU A 45 -5.03 10.44 6.97
C GLU A 45 -6.28 11.05 7.64
N LEU A 46 -6.42 10.91 8.95
CA LEU A 46 -7.46 11.59 9.73
C LEU A 46 -7.31 13.12 9.65
N GLU A 47 -6.11 13.65 9.90
CA GLU A 47 -5.82 15.09 9.84
C GLU A 47 -6.09 15.67 8.44
N LYS A 48 -5.70 14.95 7.38
CA LYS A 48 -5.99 15.35 6.00
C LYS A 48 -7.49 15.49 5.75
N ARG A 49 -8.30 14.53 6.23
CA ARG A 49 -9.77 14.58 6.10
C ARG A 49 -10.34 15.79 6.85
N GLN A 50 -9.90 16.04 8.08
CA GLN A 50 -10.33 17.21 8.85
C GLN A 50 -9.92 18.54 8.21
N SER A 51 -8.75 18.61 7.58
CA SER A 51 -8.25 19.84 6.95
C SER A 51 -8.92 20.19 5.62
N SER A 52 -9.60 19.23 4.98
CA SER A 52 -10.25 19.41 3.67
C SER A 52 -11.69 19.95 3.78
N ASP A 53 -12.23 20.05 5.00
CA ASP A 53 -13.57 20.59 5.30
C ASP A 53 -13.51 22.09 5.69
N LYS A 54 -12.37 22.76 5.48
CA LYS A 54 -12.11 24.16 5.85
C LYS A 54 -11.92 25.04 4.62
#